data_AF-A0A2N5XD22-F1
#
_entry.id   AF-A0A2N5XD22-F1
#
_cell.length_a   1.000
_cell.length_b   1.000
_cell.length_c   1.000
_cell.angle_alpha   90.00
_cell.angle_beta   90.00
_cell.angle_gamma   90.00
#
_symmetry.space_group_name_H-M   'P 1'
#
loop_
_entity.id
_entity.type
_entity.pdbx_description
1 polymer ?
#
loop_
_entity_poly.entity_id
_entity_poly.type
_entity_poly.pdbx_seq_one_letter_code
_entity_poly.pdbx_strand_id
1 'polypeptide(L)' 'MPQRLGTLLVAVPGLSGTVYPPGTPVAVRGRGSSVDGFIGGDWVPLSWWEFAEGLAGDTGES' A
#
# COMPACT_ATOMS: atom_id res chain seq x y z
N MET A 1 11.01 -1.39 12.17
CA MET A 1 9.73 -0.65 12.35
C MET A 1 8.60 -1.56 11.89
N PRO A 2 7.41 -1.54 12.53
CA PRO A 2 6.31 -2.42 12.12
C PRO A 2 5.87 -2.09 10.69
N GLN A 3 5.78 -3.13 9.87
CA GLN A 3 5.23 -3.08 8.51
C GLN A 3 3.72 -3.35 8.60
N ARG A 4 2.93 -2.56 7.89
CA ARG A 4 1.47 -2.64 7.85
C ARG A 4 1.03 -3.03 6.45
N LEU A 5 -0.05 -3.78 6.31
CA LEU A 5 -0.63 -4.08 5.00
C LEU A 5 -1.70 -3.07 4.67
N GLY A 6 -1.73 -2.65 3.41
CA GLY A 6 -2.74 -1.79 2.85
C GLY A 6 -3.07 -2.17 1.42
N THR A 7 -3.98 -1.42 0.84
CA THR A 7 -4.42 -1.56 -0.55
C THR A 7 -4.29 -0.21 -1.24
N LEU A 8 -3.73 -0.18 -2.44
CA LEU A 8 -3.67 1.04 -3.24
C LEU A 8 -5.07 1.51 -3.64
N LEU A 9 -5.32 2.81 -3.49
CA LEU A 9 -6.57 3.46 -3.90
C LEU A 9 -6.46 4.10 -5.29
N VAL A 10 -5.24 4.42 -5.71
CA VAL A 10 -4.91 5.00 -7.02
C VAL A 10 -3.79 4.22 -7.70
N ALA A 11 -3.58 4.48 -8.99
CA ALA A 11 -2.44 3.91 -9.69
C ALA A 11 -1.14 4.61 -9.25
N VAL A 12 -0.10 3.85 -8.92
CA VAL A 12 1.17 4.38 -8.40
C VAL A 12 2.36 3.79 -9.17
N PRO A 13 3.32 4.61 -9.64
CA PRO A 13 4.54 4.11 -10.25
C PRO A 13 5.56 3.64 -9.20
N GLY A 14 6.04 2.42 -9.36
CA GLY A 14 7.18 1.88 -8.61
C GLY A 14 8.52 2.33 -9.17
N LEU A 15 9.57 2.17 -8.36
CA LEU A 15 10.95 2.46 -8.74
C LEU A 15 11.38 1.63 -9.97
N SER A 16 10.81 0.43 -10.16
CA SER A 16 11.02 -0.40 -11.35
C SER A 16 10.49 0.20 -12.65
N GLY A 17 9.65 1.25 -12.59
CA GLY A 17 8.90 1.80 -13.72
C GLY A 17 7.53 1.13 -13.95
N THR A 18 7.19 0.09 -13.18
CA THR A 18 5.87 -0.54 -13.22
C THR A 18 4.83 0.38 -12.60
N VAL A 19 3.68 0.55 -13.25
CA VAL A 19 2.53 1.25 -12.68
C VAL A 19 1.57 0.23 -12.09
N TYR A 20 1.41 0.24 -10.77
CA TYR A 20 0.51 -0.67 -10.08
C TYR A 20 -0.90 -0.08 -10.01
N PRO A 21 -1.95 -0.82 -10.38
CA PRO A 21 -3.32 -0.31 -10.37
C PRO A 21 -3.90 -0.24 -8.94
N PRO A 22 -5.02 0.49 -8.76
CA PRO A 22 -5.84 0.40 -7.54
C PRO A 22 -6.21 -1.05 -7.22
N GLY A 23 -6.34 -1.37 -5.93
CA GLY A 23 -6.60 -2.73 -5.46
C GLY A 23 -5.33 -3.56 -5.23
N THR A 24 -4.15 -3.05 -5.60
CA THR A 24 -2.88 -3.77 -5.38
C THR A 24 -2.53 -3.80 -3.89
N PRO A 25 -2.24 -4.99 -3.31
CA PRO A 25 -1.72 -5.08 -1.95
C PRO A 25 -0.35 -4.43 -1.82
N VAL A 26 -0.17 -3.61 -0.78
CA VAL A 26 1.09 -2.90 -0.51
C VAL A 26 1.50 -3.04 0.94
N ALA A 27 2.80 -3.25 1.15
CA ALA A 27 3.42 -3.24 2.46
C ALA A 27 3.92 -1.84 2.81
N VAL A 28 3.37 -1.23 3.86
CA VAL A 28 3.65 0.16 4.25
C VAL A 28 4.55 0.21 5.48
N ARG A 29 5.56 1.07 5.45
CA ARG A 29 6.48 1.38 6.56
C ARG A 29 6.53 2.89 6.80
N GLY A 30 6.64 3.27 8.08
CA GLY A 30 6.57 4.67 8.50
C GLY A 30 5.15 5.12 8.86
N ARG A 31 5.03 6.36 9.34
CA ARG A 31 3.78 7.03 9.73
C ARG A 31 3.89 8.51 9.36
N GLY A 32 2.76 9.16 9.11
CA GLY A 32 2.69 10.58 8.78
C GLY A 32 2.02 10.80 7.42
N SER A 33 2.26 11.98 6.84
CA SER A 33 1.69 12.37 5.54
C SER A 33 2.31 11.65 4.35
N SER A 34 3.52 11.11 4.51
CA SER A 34 4.25 10.32 3.51
C SER A 34 4.86 9.08 4.17
N VAL A 35 4.79 7.95 3.48
CA VAL A 35 5.22 6.63 3.94
C VAL A 35 5.88 5.85 2.81
N ASP A 36 6.69 4.86 3.16
CA ASP A 36 7.31 3.95 2.20
C ASP A 36 6.37 2.75 1.95
N GLY A 37 5.99 2.52 0.70
CA GLY A 37 5.28 1.32 0.27
C GLY A 37 6.20 0.34 -0.47
N PHE A 38 5.86 -0.95 -0.39
CA PHE A 38 6.57 -2.03 -1.08
C PHE A 38 5.58 -3.01 -1.70
N ILE A 39 5.74 -3.27 -3.00
CA ILE A 39 4.93 -4.22 -3.77
C ILE A 39 5.89 -5.24 -4.40
N GLY A 40 5.90 -6.46 -3.88
CA GLY A 40 6.85 -7.49 -4.35
C GLY A 40 8.33 -7.10 -4.22
N GLY A 41 8.67 -6.16 -3.31
CA GLY A 41 10.03 -5.62 -3.15
C GLY A 41 10.31 -4.35 -3.95
N ASP A 42 9.40 -3.94 -4.84
CA ASP A 42 9.48 -2.65 -5.53
C ASP A 42 9.01 -1.53 -4.61
N TRP A 43 9.83 -0.49 -4.47
CA TRP A 43 9.53 0.63 -3.57
C TRP A 43 8.65 1.66 -4.28
N VAL A 44 7.64 2.14 -3.55
CA VAL A 44 6.70 3.19 -3.98
C VAL A 44 6.58 4.25 -2.87
N PRO A 45 6.84 5.54 -3.16
CA PRO A 45 6.51 6.60 -2.21
C PRO A 45 4.99 6.78 -2.17
N LEU A 46 4.40 6.81 -0.99
CA LEU A 46 2.95 6.94 -0.82
C LEU A 46 2.58 8.09 0.10
N SER A 47 1.62 8.89 -0.33
CA SER A 47 0.88 9.83 0.49
C SER A 47 -0.23 9.12 1.26
N TRP A 48 -0.63 9.68 2.39
CA TRP A 48 -1.68 9.12 3.26
C TRP A 48 -3.05 8.87 2.59
N TRP A 49 -3.31 9.46 1.41
CA TRP A 49 -4.55 9.30 0.65
C TRP A 49 -4.43 8.29 -0.52
N GLU A 50 -3.22 7.83 -0.84
CA GLU A 50 -2.98 6.93 -1.99
C GLU A 50 -3.22 5.45 -1.65
N PHE A 51 -3.39 5.14 -0.37
CA PHE A 51 -3.66 3.79 0.12
C PHE A 51 -4.63 3.81 1.29
N ALA A 52 -5.31 2.69 1.51
CA ALA A 52 -6.05 2.43 2.74
C ALA A 52 -5.36 1.29 3.50
N GLU A 53 -5.14 1.48 4.81
CA GLU A 53 -4.77 0.39 5.71
C GLU A 53 -6.01 -0.46 5.96
N GLY A 54 -5.91 -1.76 5.73
CA GLY A 54 -7.07 -2.66 5.73
C GLY A 54 -6.93 -3.77 6.76
N LEU A 55 -7.95 -3.86 7.62
CA LEU A 55 -8.36 -5.03 8.39
C LEU A 55 -8.02 -6.32 7.61
N ALA A 56 -7.12 -7.15 8.15
CA ALA A 56 -6.97 -8.50 7.66
C ALA A 56 -8.27 -9.26 7.96
N GLY A 57 -9.18 -9.33 6.99
CA GLY A 57 -10.39 -10.14 7.03
C GLY A 57 -11.62 -9.44 7.62
N ASP A 58 -12.44 -8.87 6.75
CA ASP A 58 -13.88 -9.09 6.86
C ASP A 58 -14.25 -10.05 5.73
N THR A 59 -13.87 -11.32 5.93
CA THR A 59 -14.58 -12.41 5.26
C THR A 59 -15.89 -12.52 6.01
N GLY A 60 -16.99 -12.08 5.39
CA GLY A 60 -18.31 -12.21 5.98
C GLY A 60 -18.58 -13.66 6.37
N GLU A 61 -18.87 -13.88 7.65
CA GLU A 61 -19.76 -14.93 8.16
C GLU A 61 -20.32 -14.50 9.53
N SER A 62 -21.62 -14.16 9.55
CA SER A 62 -22.57 -14.39 10.65
C SER A 62 -24.00 -14.24 10.13
#